data_AF-A0A4E9E746-F1
#
_entry.id   AF-A0A4E9E746-F1
#
_cell.length_a   1.000
_cell.length_b   1.000
_cell.length_c   1.000
_cell.angle_alpha   90.00
_cell.angle_beta   90.00
_cell.angle_gamma   90.00
#
_symmetry.space_group_name_H-M   'P 1'
#
loop_
_entity.id
_entity.type
_entity.pdbx_description
1 polymer ?
#
loop_
_entity_poly.entity_id
_entity_poly.type
_entity_poly.pdbx_seq_one_letter_code
_entity_poly.pdbx_strand_id
1 'polypeptide(L)'
;MFDNGVAHLIEGVDIDRPTNALTLTLSHHVSFGDFRVYFEPVGETHKYRIGTFLPAGLAEDVPVTRTLFTEDRSIDPPSARLLAVHRAIAHILHLSAAGDYIDHVLRDVDEFGIRADGSTDLSRLLKLRLGDAPGKGHVA
;
A
#
# COMPACT_ATOMS: atom_id res chain seq x y z
N MET A 1 0.94 -10.21 -12.96
CA MET A 1 0.21 -10.64 -11.75
C MET A 1 1.19 -10.48 -10.60
N PHE A 2 1.23 -9.25 -10.06
CA PHE A 2 2.24 -8.69 -9.15
C PHE A 2 3.71 -8.89 -9.57
N ASP A 3 4.57 -8.01 -9.11
CA ASP A 3 5.98 -7.96 -9.51
C ASP A 3 6.75 -9.15 -8.86
N ASN A 4 7.33 -10.04 -9.67
CA ASN A 4 7.91 -11.30 -9.18
C ASN A 4 9.14 -11.07 -8.31
N GLY A 5 9.13 -11.56 -7.07
CA GLY A 5 10.22 -11.35 -6.11
C GLY A 5 10.25 -9.96 -5.49
N VAL A 6 9.14 -9.19 -5.56
CA VAL A 6 9.05 -7.91 -4.85
C VAL A 6 8.99 -8.08 -3.34
N ALA A 7 8.51 -9.23 -2.85
CA ALA A 7 8.47 -9.56 -1.43
C ALA A 7 9.86 -9.49 -0.76
N HIS A 8 10.91 -9.91 -1.47
CA HIS A 8 12.29 -9.82 -0.98
C HIS A 8 12.76 -8.40 -0.69
N LEU A 9 12.09 -7.37 -1.24
CA LEU A 9 12.41 -5.98 -0.93
C LEU A 9 11.87 -5.51 0.43
N ILE A 10 11.00 -6.30 1.07
CA ILE A 10 10.34 -5.97 2.33
C ILE A 10 10.41 -7.13 3.33
N GLU A 11 11.34 -8.07 3.13
CA GLU A 11 11.56 -9.22 4.02
C GLU A 11 12.74 -8.98 4.96
N GLY A 12 12.62 -9.48 6.21
CA GLY A 12 13.72 -9.46 7.17
C GLY A 12 14.25 -8.05 7.44
N VAL A 13 15.55 -7.84 7.20
CA VAL A 13 16.22 -6.55 7.43
C VAL A 13 15.91 -5.50 6.36
N ASP A 14 15.30 -5.90 5.25
CA ASP A 14 15.00 -5.00 4.13
C ASP A 14 13.72 -4.18 4.36
N ILE A 15 12.85 -4.59 5.27
CA ILE A 15 11.56 -3.95 5.55
C ILE A 15 11.71 -2.49 6.01
N ASP A 16 12.70 -2.21 6.85
CA ASP A 16 12.94 -0.90 7.46
C ASP A 16 13.98 -0.07 6.67
N ARG A 17 14.31 -0.47 5.44
CA ARG A 17 15.24 0.30 4.61
C ARG A 17 14.61 1.60 4.12
N PRO A 18 15.40 2.68 3.95
CA PRO A 18 14.89 3.95 3.41
C PRO A 18 14.23 3.82 2.04
N THR A 19 14.62 2.83 1.24
CA THR A 19 13.99 2.52 -0.04
C THR A 19 12.52 2.09 0.08
N ASN A 20 12.06 1.67 1.26
CA ASN A 20 10.67 1.36 1.60
C ASN A 20 10.03 2.46 2.48
N ALA A 21 10.62 3.66 2.54
CA ALA A 21 10.15 4.75 3.39
C ALA A 21 9.87 6.03 2.57
N LEU A 22 8.89 6.81 3.05
CA LEU A 22 8.52 8.11 2.54
C LEU A 22 8.17 9.02 3.71
N THR A 23 8.71 10.24 3.72
CA THR A 23 8.27 11.29 4.64
C THR A 23 7.09 12.03 4.02
N LEU A 24 5.95 12.05 4.71
CA LEU A 24 4.71 12.63 4.23
C LEU A 24 4.11 13.56 5.29
N THR A 25 3.36 14.58 4.85
CA THR A 25 2.47 15.29 5.77
C THR A 25 1.38 14.34 6.26
N LEU A 26 0.71 14.68 7.36
CA LEU A 26 -0.33 13.82 7.94
C LEU A 26 -1.44 13.46 6.93
N SER A 27 -1.94 14.44 6.17
CA SER A 27 -2.98 14.24 5.15
C SER A 27 -2.53 13.29 4.04
N HIS A 28 -1.29 13.44 3.57
CA HIS A 28 -0.70 12.56 2.56
C HIS A 28 -0.40 11.17 3.11
N HIS A 29 0.00 11.03 4.38
CA HIS A 29 0.24 9.73 5.01
C HIS A 29 -1.05 8.89 5.07
N VAL A 30 -2.16 9.50 5.50
CA VAL A 30 -3.49 8.84 5.49
C VAL A 30 -3.87 8.45 4.06
N SER A 31 -3.78 9.38 3.12
CA SER A 31 -4.16 9.11 1.73
C SER A 31 -3.28 8.05 1.06
N PHE A 32 -2.00 7.96 1.44
CA PHE A 32 -1.07 6.94 0.98
C PHE A 32 -1.44 5.55 1.53
N GLY A 33 -1.74 5.46 2.83
CA GLY A 33 -2.18 4.22 3.46
C GLY A 33 -3.50 3.69 2.91
N ASP A 34 -4.45 4.59 2.64
CA ASP A 34 -5.76 4.26 2.06
C ASP A 34 -5.72 3.99 0.55
N PHE A 35 -4.53 3.99 -0.07
CA PHE A 35 -4.35 3.85 -1.52
C PHE A 35 -5.17 4.85 -2.35
N ARG A 36 -5.41 6.05 -1.80
CA ARG A 36 -6.15 7.13 -2.46
C ARG A 36 -5.26 8.00 -3.33
N VAL A 37 -3.95 7.99 -3.09
CA VAL A 37 -2.93 8.62 -3.96
C VAL A 37 -2.11 7.55 -4.68
N TYR A 38 -1.47 7.92 -5.79
CA TYR A 38 -0.61 7.00 -6.55
C TYR A 38 0.51 7.75 -7.28
N PHE A 39 1.59 7.03 -7.62
CA PHE A 39 2.83 7.60 -8.15
C PHE A 39 3.08 7.11 -9.57
N GLU A 40 2.89 7.98 -10.56
CA GLU A 40 3.10 7.65 -11.97
C GLU A 40 4.49 8.11 -12.44
N PRO A 41 5.36 7.22 -12.92
CA PRO A 41 6.69 7.61 -13.39
C PRO A 41 6.58 8.46 -14.66
N VAL A 42 7.37 9.53 -14.74
CA VAL A 42 7.36 10.46 -15.89
C VAL A 42 8.56 10.29 -16.83
N GLY A 43 9.27 9.18 -16.73
CA GLY A 43 10.45 8.85 -17.55
C GLY A 43 11.78 9.39 -17.04
N GLU A 44 11.76 10.31 -16.07
CA GLU A 44 12.95 10.78 -15.35
C GLU A 44 13.16 9.99 -14.06
N THR A 45 14.43 9.79 -13.67
CA THR A 45 14.79 9.00 -12.48
C THR A 45 14.29 9.70 -11.21
N HIS A 46 13.62 8.94 -10.34
CA HIS A 46 12.99 9.41 -9.09
C HIS A 46 11.94 10.52 -9.27
N LYS A 47 11.42 10.73 -10.48
CA LYS A 47 10.42 11.76 -10.75
C LYS A 47 9.07 11.12 -11.03
N TYR A 48 8.05 11.61 -10.33
CA TYR A 48 6.72 11.05 -10.36
C TYR A 48 5.68 12.15 -10.49
N ARG A 49 4.67 11.89 -11.31
CA ARG A 49 3.40 12.60 -11.26
C ARG A 49 2.53 11.92 -10.20
N ILE A 50 2.31 12.61 -9.10
CA ILE A 50 1.46 12.15 -8.01
C ILE A 50 0.01 12.47 -8.39
N GLY A 51 -0.83 11.44 -8.39
CA GLY A 51 -2.26 11.52 -8.67
C GLY A 51 -3.09 11.08 -7.47
N THR A 52 -4.41 11.26 -7.58
CA THR A 52 -5.36 10.91 -6.52
C THR A 52 -6.69 10.44 -7.11
N PHE A 53 -7.36 9.55 -6.39
CA PHE A 53 -8.75 9.15 -6.63
C PHE A 53 -9.74 9.90 -5.72
N LEU A 54 -9.25 10.78 -4.85
CA LEU A 54 -10.12 11.64 -4.06
C LEU A 54 -10.91 12.60 -4.95
N PRO A 55 -12.17 12.92 -4.58
CA PRO A 55 -12.91 14.00 -5.19
C PRO A 55 -12.15 15.34 -5.20
N ALA A 56 -12.43 16.16 -6.20
CA ALA A 56 -11.84 17.49 -6.31
C ALA A 56 -12.08 18.32 -5.03
N GLY A 57 -11.02 18.97 -4.53
CA GLY A 57 -11.05 19.77 -3.30
C GLY A 57 -10.76 19.00 -2.01
N LEU A 58 -10.65 17.66 -2.05
CA LEU A 58 -10.25 16.86 -0.89
C LEU A 58 -8.77 16.44 -0.90
N ALA A 59 -8.12 16.57 -2.06
CA ALA A 59 -6.68 16.37 -2.18
C ALA A 59 -5.97 17.73 -2.20
N GLU A 60 -5.23 18.02 -1.13
CA GLU A 60 -4.33 19.17 -1.10
C GLU A 60 -3.14 18.91 -2.04
N ASP A 61 -2.80 19.89 -2.88
CA ASP A 61 -1.59 19.90 -3.71
C ASP A 61 -1.40 18.71 -4.68
N VAL A 62 -2.49 18.01 -5.06
CA VAL A 62 -2.47 16.91 -6.05
C VAL A 62 -3.55 17.15 -7.12
N PRO A 63 -3.24 16.99 -8.43
CA PRO A 63 -2.02 16.39 -8.97
C PRO A 63 -0.80 17.31 -8.97
N VAL A 64 0.38 16.73 -8.70
CA VAL A 64 1.67 17.45 -8.71
C VAL A 64 2.79 16.54 -9.22
N THR A 65 3.77 17.11 -9.90
CA THR A 65 5.00 16.40 -10.26
C THR A 65 6.09 16.70 -9.25
N ARG A 66 6.68 15.66 -8.64
CA ARG A 66 7.73 15.78 -7.64
C ARG A 66 8.89 14.85 -7.96
N THR A 67 10.09 15.28 -7.56
CA THR A 67 11.26 14.41 -7.54
C THR A 67 11.52 13.97 -6.10
N LEU A 68 11.65 12.66 -5.88
CA LEU A 68 11.70 12.04 -4.55
C LEU A 68 13.13 11.61 -4.23
N PHE A 69 13.92 12.51 -3.66
CA PHE A 69 15.23 12.24 -3.07
C PHE A 69 15.56 13.33 -2.02
N THR A 70 16.52 13.05 -1.15
CA THR A 70 17.08 14.11 -0.28
C THR A 70 18.10 14.94 -1.05
N GLU A 71 18.13 16.26 -0.85
CA GLU A 71 19.00 17.18 -1.62
C GLU A 71 20.48 16.79 -1.52
N ASP A 72 20.90 16.32 -0.34
CA ASP A 72 22.25 15.85 -0.04
C ASP A 72 22.54 14.42 -0.51
N ARG A 73 21.51 13.69 -0.98
CA ARG A 73 21.54 12.27 -1.38
C ARG A 73 22.16 11.35 -0.32
N SER A 74 22.08 11.73 0.96
CA SER A 74 22.59 10.91 2.06
C SER A 74 21.69 9.71 2.37
N ILE A 75 20.44 9.75 1.93
CA ILE A 75 19.44 8.71 2.13
C ILE A 75 19.01 8.16 0.78
N ASP A 76 18.99 6.84 0.65
CA ASP A 76 18.49 6.18 -0.55
C ASP A 76 17.03 6.55 -0.82
N PRO A 77 16.70 6.92 -2.07
CA PRO A 77 15.34 7.33 -2.41
C PRO A 77 14.37 6.14 -2.38
N PRO A 78 13.06 6.41 -2.31
CA PRO A 78 12.04 5.38 -2.36
C PRO A 78 12.17 4.52 -3.62
N SER A 79 12.00 3.22 -3.47
CA SER A 79 12.10 2.25 -4.55
C SER A 79 10.99 2.49 -5.57
N ALA A 80 11.39 2.74 -6.82
CA ALA A 80 10.47 2.87 -7.95
C ALA A 80 9.57 1.63 -8.10
N ARG A 81 10.09 0.45 -7.74
CA ARG A 81 9.39 -0.83 -7.82
C ARG A 81 8.29 -0.94 -6.77
N LEU A 82 8.57 -0.51 -5.53
CA LEU A 82 7.57 -0.47 -4.45
C LEU A 82 6.48 0.57 -4.75
N LEU A 83 6.86 1.74 -5.28
CA LEU A 83 5.90 2.74 -5.75
C LEU A 83 5.01 2.23 -6.89
N ALA A 84 5.56 1.43 -7.81
CA ALA A 84 4.78 0.81 -8.88
C ALA A 84 3.78 -0.22 -8.34
N VAL A 85 4.16 -1.01 -7.33
CA VAL A 85 3.24 -1.92 -6.64
C VAL A 85 2.14 -1.15 -5.93
N HIS A 86 2.48 -0.09 -5.19
CA HIS A 86 1.49 0.79 -4.54
C HIS A 86 0.48 1.36 -5.54
N ARG A 87 0.96 1.92 -6.66
CA ARG A 87 0.11 2.39 -7.76
C ARG A 87 -0.80 1.29 -8.28
N ALA A 88 -0.27 0.09 -8.54
CA ALA A 88 -1.07 -1.02 -9.06
C ALA A 88 -2.20 -1.40 -8.09
N ILE A 89 -1.91 -1.49 -6.79
CA ILE A 89 -2.92 -1.78 -5.76
C ILE A 89 -3.96 -0.66 -5.71
N ALA A 90 -3.54 0.61 -5.70
CA ALA A 90 -4.44 1.76 -5.69
C ALA A 90 -5.44 1.74 -6.87
N HIS A 91 -4.96 1.48 -8.09
CA HIS A 91 -5.83 1.33 -9.25
C HIS A 91 -6.79 0.14 -9.12
N ILE A 92 -6.32 -1.01 -8.63
CA ILE A 92 -7.17 -2.20 -8.45
C ILE A 92 -8.28 -1.90 -7.44
N LEU A 93 -7.94 -1.34 -6.28
CA LEU A 93 -8.91 -1.01 -5.22
C LEU A 93 -9.94 0.01 -5.70
N HIS A 94 -9.49 1.05 -6.42
CA HIS A 94 -10.37 2.06 -6.98
C HIS A 94 -11.31 1.48 -8.05
N LEU A 95 -10.79 0.77 -9.05
CA LEU A 95 -11.57 0.26 -10.18
C LEU A 95 -12.51 -0.88 -9.79
N SER A 96 -12.17 -1.65 -8.77
CA SER A 96 -13.03 -2.75 -8.26
C SER A 96 -14.07 -2.28 -7.23
N ALA A 97 -14.01 -1.01 -6.79
CA ALA A 97 -14.73 -0.51 -5.62
C ALA A 97 -14.50 -1.36 -4.34
N ALA A 98 -13.42 -2.15 -4.30
CA ALA A 98 -13.12 -3.02 -3.17
C ALA A 98 -12.43 -2.30 -2.02
N GLY A 99 -11.94 -1.07 -2.22
CA GLY A 99 -11.29 -0.26 -1.18
C GLY A 99 -12.15 -0.15 0.09
N ASP A 100 -13.35 0.41 -0.04
CA ASP A 100 -14.26 0.61 1.11
C ASP A 100 -14.67 -0.72 1.77
N TYR A 101 -14.85 -1.77 0.97
CA TYR A 101 -15.19 -3.10 1.47
C TYR A 101 -14.05 -3.72 2.28
N ILE A 102 -12.81 -3.59 1.83
CA ILE A 102 -11.62 -4.10 2.52
C ILE A 102 -11.34 -3.29 3.78
N ASP A 103 -11.43 -1.97 3.72
CA ASP A 103 -11.25 -1.07 4.87
C ASP A 103 -12.24 -1.40 6.00
N HIS A 104 -13.49 -1.69 5.66
CA HIS A 104 -14.47 -2.15 6.64
C HIS A 104 -14.04 -3.44 7.34
N VAL A 105 -13.51 -4.42 6.59
CA VAL A 105 -13.01 -5.67 7.22
C VAL A 105 -11.86 -5.39 8.14
N LEU A 106 -10.87 -4.64 7.67
CA LEU A 106 -9.65 -4.40 8.42
C LEU A 106 -9.95 -3.61 9.70
N ARG A 107 -10.83 -2.60 9.62
CA ARG A 107 -11.30 -1.85 10.80
C ARG A 107 -12.04 -2.74 11.80
N ASP A 108 -12.93 -3.62 11.34
CA ASP A 108 -13.63 -4.55 12.22
C ASP A 108 -12.65 -5.45 13.00
N VAL A 109 -11.54 -5.82 12.38
CA VAL A 109 -10.49 -6.64 13.00
C VAL A 109 -9.66 -5.85 14.00
N ASP A 110 -9.19 -4.66 13.63
CA ASP A 110 -8.29 -3.86 14.46
C ASP A 110 -9.01 -3.18 15.64
N GLU A 111 -10.24 -2.71 15.45
CA GLU A 111 -10.96 -1.89 16.45
C GLU A 111 -11.73 -2.75 17.47
N PHE A 112 -12.20 -3.94 17.07
CA PHE A 112 -13.08 -4.75 17.92
C PHE A 112 -12.57 -6.15 18.25
N GLY A 113 -11.57 -6.65 17.53
CA GLY A 113 -11.13 -8.04 17.66
C GLY A 113 -12.29 -9.05 17.51
N ILE A 114 -12.18 -10.19 18.19
CA ILE A 114 -13.31 -11.13 18.31
C ILE A 114 -14.27 -10.58 19.36
N ARG A 115 -15.41 -10.05 18.90
CA ARG A 115 -16.46 -9.57 19.79
C ARG A 115 -17.07 -10.74 20.55
N ALA A 116 -17.19 -10.57 21.87
CA ALA A 116 -17.76 -11.58 22.76
C ALA A 116 -19.25 -11.85 22.50
N ASP A 117 -19.94 -10.97 21.77
CA ASP A 117 -21.34 -11.12 21.36
C ASP A 117 -21.54 -12.04 20.14
N GLY A 118 -20.46 -12.56 19.56
CA GLY A 118 -20.50 -13.47 18.42
C GLY A 118 -20.80 -12.81 17.08
N SER A 119 -20.84 -11.47 17.01
CA SER A 119 -21.09 -10.74 15.76
C SER A 119 -19.89 -10.69 14.81
N THR A 120 -18.69 -11.05 15.28
CA THR A 120 -17.50 -11.14 14.43
C THR A 120 -17.61 -12.29 13.44
N ASP A 121 -17.56 -11.99 12.14
CA ASP A 121 -17.50 -12.99 11.08
C ASP A 121 -16.11 -13.65 11.01
N LEU A 122 -15.89 -14.62 11.91
CA LEU A 122 -14.66 -15.41 11.99
C LEU A 122 -14.34 -16.14 10.69
N SER A 123 -15.35 -16.51 9.89
CA SER A 123 -15.15 -17.23 8.62
C SER A 123 -14.45 -16.34 7.60
N ARG A 124 -14.77 -15.05 7.57
CA ARG A 124 -14.13 -14.05 6.70
C ARG A 124 -12.69 -13.76 7.14
N LEU A 125 -12.47 -13.65 8.45
CA LEU A 125 -11.14 -13.50 9.07
C LEU A 125 -10.21 -14.68 8.77
N LEU A 126 -10.72 -15.90 8.91
CA LEU A 126 -9.96 -17.12 8.63
C LEU A 126 -9.59 -17.22 7.16
N LYS A 127 -10.46 -16.80 6.23
CA LYS A 127 -10.13 -16.77 4.80
C LYS A 127 -8.99 -15.79 4.48
N LEU A 128 -8.94 -14.64 5.15
CA LEU A 128 -7.83 -13.69 5.00
C LEU A 128 -6.52 -14.26 5.55
N ARG A 129 -6.53 -14.94 6.69
CA ARG A 129 -5.33 -15.55 7.30
C ARG A 129 -4.87 -16.84 6.61
N LEU A 130 -5.80 -17.66 6.12
CA LEU A 130 -5.51 -18.96 5.48
C LEU A 130 -5.23 -18.85 3.99
N GLY A 131 -5.63 -17.74 3.33
CA GLY A 131 -5.23 -17.44 1.96
C GLY A 131 -3.73 -17.18 1.79
N ASP A 132 -3.02 -16.96 2.90
CA ASP A 132 -1.59 -16.66 2.97
C ASP A 132 -0.73 -17.90 3.33
N ALA A 133 -1.34 -19.09 3.45
CA ALA A 133 -0.61 -20.32 3.72
C ALA A 133 -0.02 -20.87 2.41
N PRO A 134 1.31 -20.88 2.20
CA PRO A 134 1.89 -21.68 1.14
C PRO A 134 1.56 -23.15 1.43
N GLY A 135 0.78 -23.76 0.54
CA GLY A 135 0.60 -25.20 0.53
C GLY A 135 1.96 -25.86 0.44
N LYS A 136 2.48 -26.34 1.57
CA LYS A 136 3.65 -27.21 1.60
C LYS A 136 3.26 -28.51 0.89
N GLY A 137 3.73 -28.63 -0.34
CA GLY A 137 3.78 -29.90 -1.04
C GLY A 137 4.78 -30.85 -0.39
N HIS A 138 4.44 -32.14 -0.52
CA HIS A 138 5.23 -33.35 -0.30
C HIS A 138 5.62 -33.71 1.13
N VAL A 139 5.11 -34.86 1.61
CA VAL A 139 5.85 -36.14 1.59
C VAL A 139 4.86 -37.32 1.47
N ALA A 140 5.03 -38.15 0.44
CA ALA A 140 5.01 -39.61 0.52
C ALA A 140 5.78 -40.14 -0.69
#